data_AF-A0A1Y4FLQ6-F1
#
_entry.id   AF-A0A1Y4FLQ6-F1
#
_cell.length_a   1.000
_cell.length_b   1.000
_cell.length_c   1.000
_cell.angle_alpha   90.00
_cell.angle_beta   90.00
_cell.angle_gamma   90.00
#
_symmetry.space_group_name_H-M   'P 1'
#
loop_
_entity.id
_entity.type
_entity.pdbx_description
1 polymer ?
#
loop_
_entity_poly.entity_id
_entity_poly.type
_entity_poly.pdbx_seq_one_letter_code
_entity_poly.pdbx_strand_id
1 'polypeptide(L)'
;MIQMEVKCFILMCFGDTPEEKEFYSDTYEYLLRPIAIGLGYKETEIDRADISGKATASLAQNYLVKIATAELVIADLSNNSSSVYYELGVRHALVRKRTVILAPNTNENGEKFKVAFDVVNDHHIYRYNPDHQIAILKQESSRLIVSR
;
A
#
# COMPACT_ATOMS: atom_id res chain seq x y z
N MET A 1 13.96 -21.47 12.97
CA MET A 1 13.90 -20.43 11.91
C MET A 1 13.17 -19.25 12.51
N ILE A 2 13.84 -18.11 12.68
CA ILE A 2 13.17 -16.90 13.18
C ILE A 2 12.33 -16.38 12.01
N GLN A 3 11.02 -16.53 12.10
CA GLN A 3 10.11 -15.84 11.19
C GLN A 3 10.27 -14.35 11.50
N MET A 4 10.89 -13.59 10.59
CA MET A 4 11.08 -12.16 10.78
C MET A 4 9.71 -11.49 10.86
N GLU A 5 9.54 -10.62 11.86
CA GLU A 5 8.26 -9.97 12.14
C GLU A 5 8.00 -8.89 11.09
N VAL A 6 6.93 -9.07 10.31
CA VAL A 6 6.46 -8.06 9.37
C VAL A 6 5.92 -6.87 10.15
N LYS A 7 6.52 -5.70 9.97
CA LYS A 7 6.11 -4.46 10.65
C LYS A 7 5.41 -3.47 9.72
N CYS A 8 5.78 -3.44 8.44
CA CYS A 8 5.12 -2.64 7.42
C CYS A 8 4.50 -3.57 6.38
N PHE A 9 3.18 -3.49 6.21
CA PHE A 9 2.48 -4.30 5.21
C PHE A 9 1.90 -3.41 4.11
N ILE A 10 2.18 -3.74 2.85
CA ILE A 10 1.74 -2.98 1.69
C ILE A 10 0.53 -3.67 1.05
N LEU A 11 -0.59 -2.95 0.98
CA LEU A 11 -1.78 -3.35 0.22
C LEU A 11 -1.72 -2.67 -1.14
N MET A 12 -1.75 -3.46 -2.21
CA MET A 12 -1.73 -2.92 -3.56
C MET A 12 -2.28 -3.94 -4.56
N CYS A 13 -2.60 -3.47 -5.76
CA CYS A 13 -2.99 -4.37 -6.84
C CYS A 13 -1.80 -5.16 -7.37
N PHE A 14 -2.09 -6.34 -7.92
CA PHE A 14 -1.12 -7.21 -8.59
C PHE A 14 -1.25 -7.18 -10.11
N GLY A 15 -2.37 -6.71 -10.66
CA GLY A 15 -2.67 -6.79 -12.09
C GLY A 15 -3.06 -8.19 -12.53
N ASP A 16 -3.92 -8.26 -13.54
CA ASP A 16 -4.37 -9.52 -14.14
C ASP A 16 -3.58 -9.83 -15.42
N THR A 17 -3.20 -8.81 -16.19
CA THR A 17 -2.37 -8.95 -17.40
C THR A 17 -0.86 -8.85 -17.11
N PRO A 18 0.01 -9.32 -18.02
CA PRO A 18 1.46 -9.14 -17.90
C PRO A 18 1.89 -7.67 -17.78
N GLU A 19 1.26 -6.78 -18.55
CA GLU A 19 1.56 -5.35 -18.57
C GLU A 19 1.17 -4.69 -17.24
N GLU A 20 0.00 -5.03 -16.70
CA GLU A 20 -0.43 -4.56 -15.39
C GLU A 20 0.50 -5.06 -14.28
N LYS A 21 0.90 -6.34 -14.32
CA LYS A 21 1.84 -6.92 -13.36
C LYS A 21 3.18 -6.19 -13.35
N GLU A 22 3.72 -5.88 -14.52
CA GLU A 22 4.95 -5.09 -14.65
C GLU A 22 4.77 -3.69 -14.04
N PHE A 23 3.69 -3.00 -14.40
CA PHE A 23 3.36 -1.69 -13.85
C PHE A 23 3.25 -1.67 -12.31
N TYR A 24 2.55 -2.64 -11.71
CA TYR A 24 2.41 -2.71 -10.26
C TYR A 24 3.72 -3.18 -9.58
N SER A 25 4.53 -3.99 -10.25
CA SER A 25 5.88 -4.33 -9.76
C SER A 25 6.75 -3.07 -9.70
N ASP A 26 6.75 -2.24 -10.74
CA ASP A 26 7.47 -0.97 -10.77
C ASP A 26 6.94 0.01 -9.72
N THR A 27 5.62 0.10 -9.56
CA THR A 27 4.99 0.92 -8.52
C THR A 27 5.46 0.49 -7.13
N TYR A 28 5.57 -0.81 -6.88
CA TYR A 28 6.12 -1.28 -5.62
C TYR A 28 7.59 -0.89 -5.44
N GLU A 29 8.44 -1.25 -6.40
CA GLU A 29 9.89 -1.09 -6.30
C GLU A 29 10.34 0.37 -6.22
N TYR A 30 9.66 1.24 -6.97
CA TYR A 30 10.09 2.63 -7.12
C TYR A 30 9.29 3.63 -6.30
N LEU A 31 8.13 3.25 -5.76
CA LEU A 31 7.29 4.13 -4.95
C LEU A 31 7.05 3.58 -3.54
N LEU A 32 6.33 2.45 -3.42
CA LEU A 32 5.79 2.00 -2.13
C LEU A 32 6.88 1.51 -1.18
N ARG A 33 7.82 0.70 -1.70
CA ARG A 33 8.95 0.19 -0.93
C ARG A 33 9.88 1.33 -0.47
N PRO A 34 10.29 2.29 -1.34
CA PRO A 34 11.04 3.46 -0.90
C PRO A 34 10.34 4.31 0.16
N ILE A 35 9.01 4.46 0.11
CA ILE A 35 8.25 5.14 1.17
C ILE A 35 8.39 4.40 2.50
N ALA A 36 8.18 3.08 2.52
CA ALA A 36 8.32 2.29 3.74
C ALA A 36 9.74 2.36 4.33
N ILE A 37 10.77 2.27 3.49
CA ILE A 37 12.17 2.44 3.91
C ILE A 37 12.41 3.84 4.48
N GLY A 38 11.89 4.88 3.81
CA GLY A 38 12.00 6.27 4.28
C GLY A 38 11.34 6.49 5.65
N LEU A 39 10.26 5.75 5.95
CA LEU A 39 9.59 5.76 7.25
C LEU A 39 10.35 4.99 8.35
N GLY A 40 11.51 4.41 8.03
CA GLY A 40 12.41 3.76 8.97
C GLY A 40 12.28 2.24 9.06
N TYR A 41 11.48 1.61 8.20
CA TYR A 41 11.36 0.16 8.15
C TYR A 41 12.53 -0.46 7.37
N LYS A 42 13.08 -1.56 7.88
CA LYS A 42 14.09 -2.33 7.15
C LYS A 42 13.43 -3.15 6.06
N GLU A 43 14.21 -3.48 5.04
CA GLU A 43 13.74 -4.34 3.94
C GLU A 43 13.10 -5.64 4.43
N THR A 44 13.72 -6.27 5.42
CA THR A 44 13.28 -7.51 6.04
C THR A 44 11.99 -7.39 6.85
N GLU A 45 11.53 -6.18 7.12
CA GLU A 45 10.33 -5.87 7.92
C GLU A 45 9.15 -5.43 7.04
N ILE A 46 9.36 -5.31 5.72
CA ILE A 46 8.36 -4.89 4.72
C ILE A 46 7.85 -6.12 3.99
N ASP A 47 6.53 -6.24 3.82
CA ASP A 47 5.93 -7.38 3.11
C ASP A 47 4.66 -6.97 2.34
N ARG A 48 4.28 -7.80 1.36
CA ARG A 48 3.03 -7.73 0.58
C ARG A 48 2.56 -9.14 0.22
N ALA A 49 1.31 -9.27 -0.20
CA ALA A 49 0.66 -10.60 -0.26
C ALA A 49 1.32 -11.60 -1.22
N ASP A 50 1.98 -11.17 -2.30
CA ASP A 50 2.62 -12.02 -3.32
C ASP A 50 4.09 -12.40 -3.00
N ILE A 51 4.82 -11.58 -2.23
CA ILE A 51 6.21 -11.86 -1.85
C ILE A 51 6.30 -13.07 -0.91
N SER A 52 5.23 -13.36 -0.17
CA SER A 52 5.23 -14.42 0.87
C SER A 52 4.83 -15.83 0.42
N GLY A 53 4.79 -16.12 -0.88
CA GLY A 53 4.77 -17.49 -1.43
C GLY A 53 3.46 -17.91 -2.11
N LYS A 54 3.52 -19.02 -2.86
CA LYS A 54 2.42 -19.53 -3.69
C LYS A 54 1.17 -19.87 -2.87
N ALA A 55 0.01 -19.40 -3.34
CA ALA A 55 -1.29 -19.50 -2.70
C ALA A 55 -1.68 -20.94 -2.28
N THR A 56 -1.67 -21.17 -0.97
CA THR A 56 -2.41 -22.26 -0.32
C THR A 56 -3.47 -21.64 0.60
N ALA A 57 -4.51 -22.41 0.97
CA ALA A 57 -5.57 -21.93 1.88
C ALA A 57 -5.03 -21.46 3.25
N SER A 58 -3.87 -21.96 3.69
CA SER A 58 -3.17 -21.49 4.90
C SER A 58 -2.50 -20.13 4.70
N LEU A 59 -2.19 -19.73 3.48
CA LEU A 59 -1.58 -18.44 3.18
C LEU A 59 -2.59 -17.28 3.17
N ALA A 60 -3.85 -17.56 2.83
CA ALA A 60 -4.93 -16.58 2.91
C ALA A 60 -5.16 -16.09 4.35
N GLN A 61 -5.01 -16.99 5.33
CA GLN A 61 -5.03 -16.63 6.75
C GLN A 61 -3.78 -15.84 7.16
N ASN A 62 -2.62 -16.14 6.56
CA ASN A 62 -1.36 -15.50 6.91
C ASN A 62 -1.29 -14.02 6.53
N TYR A 63 -1.82 -13.60 5.37
CA TYR A 63 -1.77 -12.16 5.03
C TYR A 63 -2.78 -11.34 5.84
N LEU A 64 -3.99 -11.87 6.15
CA LEU A 64 -4.94 -11.17 7.02
C LEU A 64 -4.38 -10.96 8.44
N VAL A 65 -3.63 -11.94 8.97
CA VAL A 65 -2.88 -11.77 10.22
C VAL A 65 -1.85 -10.64 10.07
N LYS A 66 -1.05 -10.62 9.00
CA LYS A 66 -0.09 -9.53 8.75
C LYS A 66 -0.76 -8.17 8.66
N ILE A 67 -1.92 -8.07 8.00
CA ILE A 67 -2.73 -6.84 7.95
C ILE A 67 -3.14 -6.41 9.36
N ALA A 68 -3.60 -7.34 10.18
CA ALA A 68 -4.06 -7.06 11.54
C ALA A 68 -2.92 -6.70 12.50
N THR A 69 -1.73 -7.30 12.34
CA THR A 69 -0.63 -7.19 13.31
C THR A 69 0.47 -6.22 12.90
N ALA A 70 0.57 -5.86 11.61
CA ALA A 70 1.58 -4.91 11.16
C ALA A 70 1.47 -3.57 11.92
N GLU A 71 2.62 -3.04 12.30
CA GLU A 71 2.73 -1.74 12.95
C GLU A 71 2.20 -0.64 12.05
N LEU A 72 2.53 -0.69 10.76
CA LEU A 72 2.06 0.21 9.71
C LEU A 72 1.46 -0.59 8.55
N VAL A 73 0.35 -0.09 8.01
CA VAL A 73 -0.16 -0.51 6.70
C VAL A 73 -0.07 0.66 5.73
N ILE A 74 0.48 0.43 4.54
CA ILE A 74 0.43 1.37 3.42
C ILE A 74 -0.53 0.78 2.39
N ALA A 75 -1.62 1.48 2.08
CA ALA A 75 -2.62 1.03 1.12
C ALA A 75 -2.59 1.91 -0.13
N ASP A 76 -2.25 1.33 -1.27
CA ASP A 76 -2.31 2.01 -2.57
C ASP A 76 -3.67 1.79 -3.24
N LEU A 77 -4.45 2.86 -3.37
CA LEU A 77 -5.76 2.86 -4.01
C LEU A 77 -5.72 3.32 -5.47
N SER A 78 -4.53 3.48 -6.06
CA SER A 78 -4.33 4.06 -7.40
C SER A 78 -5.22 3.51 -8.51
N ASN A 79 -5.54 2.22 -8.45
CA ASN A 79 -6.36 1.54 -9.43
C ASN A 79 -7.79 1.24 -8.98
N ASN A 80 -8.19 1.76 -7.82
CA ASN A 80 -9.51 1.52 -7.23
C ASN A 80 -9.84 0.00 -7.06
N SER A 81 -8.83 -0.83 -6.79
CA SER A 81 -8.98 -2.28 -6.64
C SER A 81 -9.93 -2.66 -5.51
N SER A 82 -10.94 -3.48 -5.83
CA SER A 82 -11.86 -4.06 -4.84
C SER A 82 -11.13 -4.92 -3.80
N SER A 83 -10.06 -5.60 -4.19
CA SER A 83 -9.27 -6.43 -3.27
C SER A 83 -8.57 -5.57 -2.23
N VAL A 84 -7.97 -4.45 -2.65
CA VAL A 84 -7.31 -3.52 -1.73
C VAL A 84 -8.33 -2.88 -0.78
N TYR A 85 -9.52 -2.49 -1.26
CA TYR A 85 -10.57 -1.98 -0.38
C TYR A 85 -11.06 -3.00 0.63
N TYR A 86 -11.18 -4.27 0.24
CA TYR A 86 -11.54 -5.34 1.17
C TYR A 86 -10.50 -5.48 2.29
N GLU A 87 -9.22 -5.56 1.93
CA GLU A 87 -8.10 -5.65 2.88
C GLU A 87 -8.01 -4.42 3.80
N LEU A 88 -8.20 -3.22 3.24
CA LEU A 88 -8.25 -1.97 3.98
C LEU A 88 -9.46 -1.94 4.95
N GLY A 89 -10.61 -2.46 4.52
CA GLY A 89 -11.79 -2.64 5.36
C GLY A 89 -11.51 -3.54 6.56
N VAL A 90 -10.84 -4.68 6.34
CA VAL A 90 -10.39 -5.57 7.43
C VAL A 90 -9.43 -4.84 8.37
N ARG A 91 -8.45 -4.11 7.85
CA ARG A 91 -7.55 -3.28 8.67
C ARG A 91 -8.31 -2.27 9.50
N HIS A 92 -9.25 -1.53 8.91
CA HIS A 92 -10.05 -0.53 9.61
C HIS A 92 -10.92 -1.12 10.71
N ALA A 93 -11.48 -2.32 10.49
CA ALA A 93 -12.29 -3.01 11.48
C ALA A 93 -11.47 -3.50 12.68
N LEU A 94 -10.24 -3.98 12.45
CA LEU A 94 -9.40 -4.56 13.49
C LEU A 94 -8.49 -3.53 14.17
N VAL A 95 -7.79 -2.71 13.38
CA VAL A 95 -6.79 -1.73 13.82
C VAL A 95 -6.80 -0.52 12.88
N ARG A 96 -7.76 0.41 13.10
CA ARG A 96 -7.89 1.62 12.26
C ARG A 96 -6.66 2.55 12.27
N LYS A 97 -5.90 2.56 13.36
CA LYS A 97 -4.73 3.45 13.50
C LYS A 97 -3.52 2.90 12.74
N ARG A 98 -2.59 3.80 12.40
CA ARG A 98 -1.33 3.47 11.70
C ARG A 98 -1.58 2.82 10.34
N THR A 99 -2.44 3.46 9.56
CA THR A 99 -2.71 3.13 8.17
C THR A 99 -2.50 4.39 7.36
N VAL A 100 -1.64 4.32 6.35
CA VAL A 100 -1.39 5.37 5.37
C VAL A 100 -2.07 4.95 4.09
N ILE A 101 -2.87 5.83 3.52
CA ILE A 101 -3.60 5.57 2.28
C ILE A 101 -3.01 6.46 1.21
N LEU A 102 -2.59 5.87 0.10
CA LEU A 102 -2.12 6.58 -1.08
C LEU A 102 -3.23 6.54 -2.13
N ALA A 103 -3.52 7.71 -2.71
CA ALA A 103 -4.45 7.81 -3.83
C ALA A 103 -3.97 8.89 -4.79
N PRO A 104 -4.10 8.72 -6.10
CA PRO A 104 -3.74 9.76 -7.04
C PRO A 104 -4.73 10.93 -6.95
N ASN A 105 -4.33 12.08 -7.47
CA ASN A 105 -5.20 13.25 -7.65
C ASN A 105 -6.21 12.99 -8.77
N THR A 106 -5.77 12.31 -9.84
CA THR A 106 -6.55 12.01 -11.03
C THR A 106 -6.53 10.52 -11.37
N ASN A 107 -7.56 10.03 -12.05
CA ASN A 107 -7.58 8.71 -12.66
C ASN A 107 -6.85 8.74 -14.02
N GLU A 108 -6.79 7.59 -14.69
CA GLU A 108 -6.21 7.42 -16.04
C GLU A 108 -6.84 8.34 -17.11
N ASN A 109 -8.07 8.80 -16.90
CA ASN A 109 -8.77 9.72 -17.80
C ASN A 109 -8.53 11.20 -17.46
N GLY A 110 -7.65 11.50 -16.49
CA GLY A 110 -7.38 12.86 -16.01
C GLY A 110 -8.49 13.45 -15.14
N GLU A 111 -9.51 12.68 -14.79
CA GLU A 111 -10.60 13.12 -13.92
C GLU A 111 -10.20 12.98 -12.46
N LYS A 112 -10.78 13.79 -11.55
CA LYS A 112 -10.51 13.69 -10.12
C LYS A 112 -10.74 12.26 -9.60
N PHE A 113 -9.71 11.66 -9.02
CA PHE A 113 -9.80 10.31 -8.46
C PHE A 113 -10.75 10.29 -7.25
N LYS A 114 -11.76 9.43 -7.32
CA LYS A 114 -12.79 9.27 -6.29
C LYS A 114 -12.43 8.08 -5.39
N VAL A 115 -12.12 8.38 -4.14
CA VAL A 115 -11.98 7.38 -3.09
C VAL A 115 -13.38 6.97 -2.62
N ALA A 116 -13.57 5.69 -2.28
CA ALA A 116 -14.84 5.19 -1.74
C ALA A 116 -15.32 6.00 -0.52
N PHE A 117 -16.63 6.20 -0.38
CA PHE A 117 -17.20 7.08 0.65
C PHE A 117 -16.87 6.65 2.08
N ASP A 118 -16.71 5.35 2.33
CA ASP A 118 -16.31 4.81 3.65
C ASP A 118 -14.87 5.15 4.03
N VAL A 119 -14.04 5.46 3.03
CA VAL A 119 -12.61 5.73 3.18
C VAL A 119 -12.31 7.23 3.05
N VAL A 120 -13.08 7.98 2.26
CA VAL A 120 -12.79 9.37 1.86
C VAL A 120 -12.54 10.36 3.01
N ASN A 121 -13.07 10.07 4.20
CA ASN A 121 -12.91 10.90 5.41
C ASN A 121 -11.76 10.44 6.32
N ASP A 122 -10.92 9.50 5.87
CA ASP A 122 -9.74 9.12 6.64
C ASP A 122 -8.70 10.25 6.63
N HIS A 123 -8.10 10.50 7.79
CA HIS A 123 -7.19 11.63 8.01
C HIS A 123 -5.79 11.36 7.43
N HIS A 124 -5.53 10.13 6.97
CA HIS A 124 -4.21 9.70 6.49
C HIS A 124 -4.21 9.38 4.99
N ILE A 125 -5.08 10.03 4.21
CA ILE A 125 -5.05 9.94 2.75
C ILE A 125 -4.04 10.96 2.21
N TYR A 126 -2.99 10.45 1.58
CA TYR A 126 -2.00 11.25 0.87
C TYR A 126 -2.28 11.18 -0.62
N ARG A 127 -2.52 12.35 -1.18
CA ARG A 127 -2.79 12.52 -2.59
C ARG A 127 -1.50 12.81 -3.34
N TYR A 128 -1.21 12.07 -4.39
CA TYR A 128 -0.08 12.33 -5.27
C TYR A 128 -0.55 12.60 -6.69
N ASN A 129 0.21 13.39 -7.46
CA ASN A 129 -0.07 13.55 -8.88
C ASN A 129 0.49 12.32 -9.62
N PRO A 130 -0.31 11.56 -10.38
CA PRO A 130 0.20 10.40 -11.12
C PRO A 130 1.24 10.78 -12.18
N ASP A 131 1.23 12.03 -12.67
CA ASP A 131 2.25 12.55 -13.61
C ASP A 131 3.60 12.83 -12.94
N HIS A 132 3.65 12.78 -11.60
CA HIS A 132 4.89 12.96 -10.86
C HIS A 132 5.73 11.69 -10.98
N GLN A 133 6.69 11.75 -11.90
CA GLN A 133 7.78 10.78 -12.04
C GLN A 133 8.35 10.39 -10.66
N ILE A 134 8.83 9.15 -10.56
CA ILE A 134 9.47 8.52 -9.39
C ILE A 134 10.37 9.47 -8.57
N ALA A 135 11.03 10.44 -9.21
CA ALA A 135 11.87 11.46 -8.56
C ALA A 135 11.11 12.41 -7.60
N ILE A 136 9.89 12.82 -7.93
CA ILE A 136 9.07 13.71 -7.09
C ILE A 136 8.43 12.92 -5.94
N LEU A 137 8.11 11.65 -6.16
CA LEU A 137 7.61 10.76 -5.11
C LEU A 137 8.62 10.58 -3.96
N LYS A 138 9.93 10.63 -4.26
CA LYS A 138 11.00 10.68 -3.25
C LYS A 138 11.03 11.97 -2.41
N GLN A 139 10.56 13.09 -2.98
CA GLN A 139 10.48 14.37 -2.29
C GLN A 139 9.23 14.46 -1.41
N GLU A 140 8.10 13.95 -1.87
CA GLU A 140 6.85 13.89 -1.09
C GLU A 140 6.92 12.83 0.01
N SER A 141 7.60 11.70 -0.21
CA SER A 141 7.86 10.71 0.84
C SER A 141 8.61 11.35 2.02
N SER A 142 9.55 12.26 1.74
CA SER A 142 10.26 13.04 2.75
C SER A 142 9.33 13.95 3.57
N ARG A 143 8.24 14.48 2.98
CA ARG A 143 7.26 15.32 3.70
C ARG A 143 6.32 14.50 4.58
N LEU A 144 5.92 13.33 4.10
CA LEU A 144 5.17 12.29 4.81
C LEU A 144 5.88 11.81 6.09
N ILE A 145 7.21 11.77 6.08
CA ILE A 145 8.05 11.36 7.22
C ILE A 145 8.21 12.48 8.26
N VAL A 146 8.17 13.75 7.82
CA VAL A 146 8.46 14.93 8.66
C VAL A 146 7.25 15.43 9.45
N SER A 147 6.02 15.00 9.13
CA SER A 147 4.83 15.36 9.92
C SER A 147 4.62 14.50 11.18
N ARG A 148 5.70 13.91 11.72
CA ARG A 148 5.71 13.23 13.02
C ARG A 148 5.94 14.20 14.16
#